data_AF-A0A6B3I1H8-F1
#
_entry.id   AF-A0A6B3I1H8-F1
#
_cell.length_a   1.000
_cell.length_b   1.000
_cell.length_c   1.000
_cell.angle_alpha   90.00
_cell.angle_beta   90.00
_cell.angle_gamma   90.00
#
_symmetry.space_group_name_H-M   'P 1'
#
loop_
_entity.id
_entity.type
_entity.pdbx_description
1 polymer ?
#
loop_
_entity_poly.entity_id
_entity_poly.type
_entity_poly.pdbx_seq_one_letter_code
_entity_poly.pdbx_strand_id
1 'polypeptide(L)'
;AAAYALKEAGAYDDTALDTVQGASDGTGRDYTGGASQDVDLARFRTPAGLVDAPWAQGKDRPVPYPVRVVADADDPDLLEVSWGGDTYGTTADEFAELLAADLVLARTELTVPVLLALPDRAADAAGL
;
A
#
# COMPACT_ATOMS: atom_id res chain seq x y z
N ALA A 1 -10.97 -19.34 -2.76
CA ALA A 1 -10.45 -18.02 -3.16
C ALA A 1 -9.32 -17.67 -2.22
N ALA A 2 -8.15 -17.26 -2.71
CA ALA A 2 -7.03 -16.91 -1.84
C ALA A 2 -7.38 -15.70 -0.96
N ALA A 3 -8.06 -14.67 -1.48
CA ALA A 3 -8.44 -13.47 -0.72
C ALA A 3 -9.15 -13.76 0.61
N TYR A 4 -10.13 -14.68 0.62
CA TYR A 4 -10.80 -15.10 1.85
C TYR A 4 -9.83 -15.79 2.82
N ALA A 5 -8.94 -16.65 2.31
CA ALA A 5 -7.93 -17.32 3.14
C ALA A 5 -6.90 -16.33 3.71
N LEU A 6 -6.44 -15.34 2.92
CA LEU A 6 -5.51 -14.29 3.37
C LEU A 6 -6.16 -13.44 4.48
N LYS A 7 -7.45 -13.09 4.33
CA LYS A 7 -8.21 -12.42 5.38
C LYS A 7 -8.26 -13.26 6.67
N GLU A 8 -8.64 -14.54 6.58
CA GLU A 8 -8.70 -15.43 7.76
C GLU A 8 -7.32 -15.66 8.38
N ALA A 9 -6.25 -15.50 7.60
CA ALA A 9 -4.86 -15.56 8.05
C ALA A 9 -4.34 -14.23 8.66
N GLY A 10 -5.19 -13.21 8.82
CA GLY A 10 -4.84 -11.99 9.56
C GLY A 10 -4.26 -10.85 8.71
N ALA A 11 -4.56 -10.82 7.40
CA ALA A 11 -4.04 -9.79 6.48
C ALA A 11 -4.25 -8.32 6.91
N TYR A 12 -5.12 -8.03 7.88
CA TYR A 12 -5.40 -6.67 8.35
C TYR A 12 -4.83 -6.34 9.73
N ASP A 13 -4.20 -7.30 10.42
CA ASP A 13 -3.84 -7.18 11.83
C ASP A 13 -2.66 -6.21 12.03
N ASP A 14 -1.58 -6.40 11.27
CA ASP A 14 -0.32 -5.64 11.39
C ASP A 14 0.05 -4.88 10.11
N THR A 15 -0.92 -4.67 9.22
CA THR A 15 -0.70 -4.01 7.92
C THR A 15 -1.18 -2.57 7.88
N ALA A 16 -1.67 -2.02 9.00
CA ALA A 16 -2.09 -0.61 9.06
C ALA A 16 -0.90 0.31 8.77
N LEU A 17 -1.12 1.30 7.91
CA LEU A 17 -0.13 2.31 7.57
C LEU A 17 -0.65 3.69 7.99
N ASP A 18 0.19 4.45 8.68
CA ASP A 18 -0.07 5.86 9.00
C ASP A 18 0.63 6.76 7.97
N THR A 19 -0.05 7.82 7.57
CA THR A 19 0.43 8.70 6.49
C THR A 19 0.22 10.16 6.83
N VAL A 20 1.07 11.01 6.26
CA VAL A 20 0.95 12.46 6.39
C VAL A 20 0.99 13.13 5.02
N GLN A 21 0.17 14.17 4.84
CA GLN A 21 0.24 15.08 3.70
C GLN A 21 0.09 16.53 4.17
N GLY A 22 1.21 17.23 4.31
CA GLY A 22 1.22 18.56 4.90
C GLY A 22 0.77 18.52 6.36
N ALA A 23 -0.40 19.10 6.66
CA ALA A 23 -1.00 19.08 7.99
C ALA A 23 -2.14 18.05 8.15
N SER A 24 -2.36 17.21 7.13
CA SER A 24 -3.44 16.20 7.14
C SER A 24 -2.86 14.83 7.43
N ASP A 25 -3.49 14.10 8.34
CA ASP A 25 -3.22 12.69 8.60
C ASP A 25 -4.09 11.82 7.69
N GLY A 26 -3.58 10.65 7.32
CA GLY A 26 -4.29 9.65 6.54
C GLY A 26 -3.88 8.24 6.94
N THR A 27 -4.46 7.24 6.29
CA THR A 27 -4.15 5.83 6.56
C THR A 27 -4.10 5.02 5.26
N GLY A 28 -3.54 3.81 5.34
CA GLY A 28 -3.42 2.88 4.22
C GLY A 28 -3.13 1.46 4.69
N ARG A 29 -2.59 0.65 3.77
CA ARG A 29 -2.03 -0.67 4.06
C ARG A 29 -0.60 -0.82 3.60
N ASP A 30 0.19 -1.52 4.39
CA ASP A 30 1.53 -1.95 4.04
C ASP A 30 1.66 -3.47 4.14
N TYR A 31 1.73 -4.13 2.98
CA TYR A 31 1.94 -5.57 2.84
C TYR A 31 3.39 -5.91 2.47
N THR A 32 4.34 -4.98 2.64
CA THR A 32 5.75 -5.22 2.28
C THR A 32 6.51 -6.03 3.31
N GLY A 33 5.95 -6.20 4.52
CA GLY A 33 6.60 -6.90 5.63
C GLY A 33 7.70 -6.08 6.32
N GLY A 34 7.87 -4.82 5.94
CA GLY A 34 8.76 -3.88 6.62
C GLY A 34 8.23 -3.46 7.98
N ALA A 35 9.09 -2.82 8.78
CA ALA A 35 8.67 -2.23 10.04
C ALA A 35 7.64 -1.10 9.78
N SER A 36 6.63 -1.00 10.65
CA SER A 36 5.65 0.09 10.60
C SER A 36 6.38 1.45 10.65
N GLN A 37 6.12 2.29 9.66
CA GLN A 37 6.69 3.62 9.54
C GLN A 37 5.65 4.59 8.99
N ASP A 38 5.66 5.82 9.48
CA ASP A 38 4.85 6.89 8.92
C ASP A 38 5.34 7.22 7.50
N VAL A 39 4.41 7.32 6.55
CA VAL A 39 4.73 7.63 5.15
C VAL A 39 4.27 9.05 4.79
N ASP A 40 5.23 9.89 4.40
CA ASP A 40 4.95 11.21 3.83
C ASP A 40 4.56 11.10 2.36
N LEU A 41 3.33 11.54 2.05
CA LEU A 41 2.73 11.50 0.73
C LEU A 41 2.94 12.79 -0.08
N ALA A 42 3.77 13.72 0.38
CA ALA A 42 4.05 14.96 -0.33
C ALA A 42 4.84 14.73 -1.64
N ARG A 43 5.65 13.66 -1.69
CA ARG A 43 6.48 13.33 -2.87
C ARG A 43 6.33 11.87 -3.25
N PHE A 44 6.51 11.59 -4.53
CA PHE A 44 6.41 10.25 -5.09
C PHE A 44 7.58 9.96 -6.01
N ARG A 45 8.11 8.73 -5.97
CA ARG A 45 9.26 8.32 -6.75
C ARG A 45 8.81 7.74 -8.09
N THR A 46 9.36 8.28 -9.16
CA THR A 46 9.19 7.81 -10.54
C THR A 46 10.53 7.32 -11.10
N PRO A 47 10.56 6.65 -12.26
CA PRO A 47 11.82 6.34 -12.95
C PRO A 47 12.67 7.59 -13.26
N ALA A 48 12.05 8.77 -13.40
CA ALA A 48 12.75 10.04 -13.63
C ALA A 48 13.27 10.70 -12.33
N GLY A 49 13.00 10.11 -11.17
CA GLY A 49 13.35 10.63 -9.86
C GLY A 49 12.15 10.98 -8.99
N LEU A 50 12.42 11.65 -7.88
CA LEU A 50 11.42 12.07 -6.91
C LEU A 50 10.73 13.36 -7.40
N VAL A 51 9.40 13.35 -7.43
CA VAL A 51 8.57 14.48 -7.87
C VAL A 51 7.52 14.82 -6.82
N ASP A 52 6.97 16.03 -6.88
CA ASP A 52 5.81 16.37 -6.07
C ASP A 52 4.64 15.44 -6.42
N ALA A 53 3.94 14.98 -5.40
CA ALA A 53 2.86 14.05 -5.57
C ALA A 53 1.73 14.65 -6.45
N PRO A 54 1.23 13.91 -7.46
CA PRO A 54 0.16 14.41 -8.33
C PRO A 54 -1.16 14.62 -7.56
N TRP A 55 -1.35 13.94 -6.43
CA TRP A 55 -2.50 14.14 -5.54
C TRP A 55 -2.36 15.35 -4.62
N ALA A 56 -1.17 15.97 -4.48
CA ALA A 56 -0.97 17.21 -3.74
C ALA A 56 -1.47 18.47 -4.49
N GLN A 57 -1.87 18.32 -5.75
CA GLN A 57 -2.26 19.44 -6.62
C GLN A 57 -3.78 19.65 -6.60
N GLY A 58 -4.27 20.52 -5.70
CA GLY A 58 -5.66 21.01 -5.71
C GLY A 58 -6.27 21.15 -4.32
N LYS A 59 -7.12 22.18 -4.12
CA LYS A 59 -7.73 22.52 -2.83
C LYS A 59 -8.71 21.48 -2.26
N ASP A 60 -9.14 20.51 -3.09
CA ASP A 60 -10.21 19.57 -2.78
C ASP A 60 -9.85 18.11 -3.13
N ARG A 61 -8.56 17.78 -3.28
CA ARG A 61 -8.15 16.38 -3.50
C ARG A 61 -7.96 15.68 -2.16
N PRO A 62 -8.71 14.61 -1.85
CA PRO A 62 -8.51 13.87 -0.62
C PRO A 62 -7.13 13.20 -0.62
N VAL A 63 -6.56 13.05 0.58
CA VAL A 63 -5.35 12.25 0.81
C VAL A 63 -5.64 10.82 0.31
N PRO A 64 -4.82 10.24 -0.58
CA PRO A 64 -5.06 8.88 -1.07
C PRO A 64 -4.97 7.87 0.07
N TYR A 65 -5.60 6.71 -0.12
CA TYR A 65 -5.37 5.51 0.67
C TYR A 65 -4.26 4.68 0.02
N PRO A 66 -2.99 4.78 0.46
CA PRO A 66 -1.93 3.98 -0.13
C PRO A 66 -2.04 2.52 0.25
N VAL A 67 -1.70 1.67 -0.69
CA VAL A 67 -1.53 0.23 -0.50
C VAL A 67 -0.15 -0.12 -1.03
N ARG A 68 0.76 -0.52 -0.15
CA ARG A 68 2.12 -0.94 -0.49
C ARG A 68 2.17 -2.46 -0.59
N VAL A 69 2.76 -2.98 -1.66
CA VAL A 69 2.91 -4.42 -1.90
C VAL A 69 4.14 -4.66 -2.76
N VAL A 70 4.74 -5.84 -2.64
CA VAL A 70 5.92 -6.23 -3.41
C VAL A 70 5.47 -7.01 -4.64
N ALA A 71 6.01 -6.68 -5.82
CA ALA A 71 5.84 -7.53 -7.00
C ALA A 71 6.76 -8.74 -6.87
N ASP A 72 6.26 -9.92 -7.24
CA ASP A 72 7.09 -11.13 -7.27
C ASP A 72 8.20 -10.95 -8.32
N ALA A 73 9.43 -11.36 -7.95
CA ALA A 73 10.61 -11.13 -8.77
C ALA A 73 10.74 -12.14 -9.92
N ASP A 74 10.14 -13.31 -9.76
CA ASP A 74 10.18 -14.43 -10.71
C ASP A 74 8.92 -14.50 -11.57
N ASP A 75 7.78 -13.98 -11.08
CA ASP A 75 6.50 -13.94 -11.79
C ASP A 75 5.83 -12.53 -11.73
N PRO A 76 5.89 -11.74 -12.83
CA PRO A 76 5.32 -10.39 -12.82
C PRO A 76 3.79 -10.34 -12.71
N ASP A 77 3.09 -11.46 -12.83
CA ASP A 77 1.64 -11.54 -12.64
C ASP A 77 1.24 -11.78 -11.17
N LEU A 78 2.23 -11.98 -10.29
CA LEU A 78 2.03 -12.23 -8.86
C LEU A 78 2.54 -11.08 -7.98
N LEU A 79 1.90 -10.97 -6.82
CA LEU A 79 2.24 -10.06 -5.73
C LEU A 79 2.64 -10.87 -4.50
N GLU A 80 3.70 -10.44 -3.83
CA GLU A 80 4.10 -10.89 -2.50
C GLU A 80 3.48 -9.96 -1.44
N VAL A 81 2.59 -10.51 -0.62
CA VAL A 81 1.95 -9.80 0.50
C VAL A 81 2.44 -10.40 1.83
N SER A 82 2.85 -9.55 2.76
CA SER A 82 3.49 -9.96 4.00
C SER A 82 2.86 -9.31 5.23
N TRP A 83 2.66 -10.09 6.28
CA TRP A 83 2.20 -9.66 7.61
C TRP A 83 2.55 -10.74 8.64
N GLY A 84 2.66 -10.38 9.92
CA GLY A 84 2.93 -11.35 10.99
C GLY A 84 4.26 -12.11 10.85
N GLY A 85 5.16 -11.65 9.98
CA GLY A 85 6.42 -12.33 9.63
C GLY A 85 6.31 -13.38 8.53
N ASP A 86 5.11 -13.64 8.02
CA ASP A 86 4.85 -14.54 6.90
C ASP A 86 4.67 -13.76 5.59
N THR A 87 4.94 -14.43 4.46
CA THR A 87 4.74 -13.91 3.11
C THR A 87 3.89 -14.88 2.30
N TYR A 88 2.92 -14.35 1.56
CA TYR A 88 1.97 -15.09 0.74
C TYR A 88 2.00 -14.54 -0.69
N GLY A 89 1.93 -15.44 -1.68
CA GLY A 89 1.73 -15.07 -3.08
C GLY A 89 0.25 -14.90 -3.40
N THR A 90 -0.09 -13.90 -4.19
CA THR A 90 -1.46 -13.64 -4.66
C THR A 90 -1.46 -13.04 -6.06
N THR A 91 -2.53 -13.26 -6.82
CA THR A 91 -2.77 -12.52 -8.06
C THR A 91 -3.23 -11.09 -7.77
N ALA A 92 -3.13 -10.20 -8.76
CA ALA A 92 -3.65 -8.83 -8.66
C ALA A 92 -5.18 -8.79 -8.42
N ASP A 93 -5.93 -9.71 -9.05
CA ASP A 93 -7.38 -9.80 -8.89
C ASP A 93 -7.76 -10.22 -7.46
N GLU A 94 -7.10 -11.24 -6.91
CA GLU A 94 -7.31 -11.66 -5.53
C GLU A 94 -6.85 -10.60 -4.51
N PHE A 95 -5.81 -9.84 -4.85
CA PHE A 95 -5.41 -8.70 -4.04
C PHE A 95 -6.46 -7.59 -4.04
N ALA A 96 -7.06 -7.29 -5.20
CA ALA A 96 -8.16 -6.34 -5.29
C ALA A 96 -9.39 -6.81 -4.49
N GLU A 97 -9.70 -8.12 -4.48
CA GLU A 97 -10.74 -8.70 -3.63
C GLU A 97 -10.42 -8.54 -2.13
N LEU A 98 -9.16 -8.75 -1.73
CA LEU A 98 -8.71 -8.53 -0.36
C LEU A 98 -8.90 -7.05 0.04
N LEU A 99 -8.55 -6.10 -0.82
CA LEU A 99 -8.76 -4.67 -0.55
C LEU A 99 -10.25 -4.31 -0.47
N ALA A 100 -11.08 -4.92 -1.33
CA ALA A 100 -12.53 -4.71 -1.28
C ALA A 100 -13.17 -5.21 0.03
N ALA A 101 -12.52 -6.15 0.74
CA ALA A 101 -12.96 -6.65 2.03
C ALA A 101 -12.39 -5.88 3.25
N ASP A 102 -11.51 -4.90 3.03
CA ASP A 102 -10.93 -4.09 4.10
C ASP A 102 -11.95 -3.07 4.65
N LEU A 103 -12.32 -3.24 5.93
CA LEU A 103 -13.31 -2.39 6.59
C LEU A 103 -12.83 -0.95 6.83
N VAL A 104 -11.51 -0.71 6.88
CA VAL A 104 -10.97 0.65 7.00
C VAL A 104 -11.14 1.37 5.66
N LEU A 105 -10.73 0.72 4.57
CA LEU A 105 -10.91 1.25 3.22
C LEU A 105 -12.39 1.41 2.86
N ALA A 106 -13.26 0.44 3.18
CA ALA A 106 -14.69 0.51 2.89
C ALA A 106 -15.44 1.65 3.61
N ARG A 107 -14.82 2.28 4.61
CA ARG A 107 -15.37 3.45 5.33
C ARG A 107 -14.89 4.78 4.77
N THR A 108 -13.97 4.79 3.81
CA THR A 108 -13.53 6.03 3.17
C THR A 108 -14.59 6.53 2.19
N GLU A 109 -14.58 7.83 1.91
CA GLU A 109 -15.44 8.41 0.87
C GLU A 109 -15.06 7.84 -0.50
N LEU A 110 -16.03 7.62 -1.38
CA LEU A 110 -15.79 7.10 -2.74
C LEU A 110 -14.91 8.02 -3.61
N THR A 111 -14.68 9.26 -3.16
CA THR A 111 -13.78 10.22 -3.79
C THR A 111 -12.32 10.02 -3.40
N VAL A 112 -12.03 9.22 -2.37
CA VAL A 112 -10.67 8.90 -1.93
C VAL A 112 -10.01 7.94 -2.93
N PRO A 113 -8.91 8.34 -3.59
CA PRO A 113 -8.20 7.45 -4.49
C PRO A 113 -7.44 6.38 -3.71
N VAL A 114 -7.48 5.13 -4.20
CA VAL A 114 -6.58 4.07 -3.75
C VAL A 114 -5.27 4.17 -4.55
N LEU A 115 -4.14 4.30 -3.85
CA LEU A 115 -2.82 4.43 -4.46
C LEU A 115 -2.05 3.12 -4.29
N LEU A 116 -1.89 2.37 -5.38
CA LEU A 116 -0.99 1.21 -5.39
C LEU A 116 0.46 1.67 -5.47
N ALA A 117 1.28 1.29 -4.50
CA ALA A 117 2.70 1.59 -4.43
C ALA A 117 3.51 0.29 -4.44
N LEU A 118 4.39 0.17 -5.45
CA LEU A 118 5.32 -0.94 -5.60
C LEU A 118 6.73 -0.43 -5.26
N PRO A 119 7.18 -0.56 -4.00
CA PRO A 119 8.55 -0.18 -3.66
C PRO A 119 9.54 -1.10 -4.38
N ASP A 120 10.61 -0.51 -4.92
CA ASP A 120 11.73 -1.27 -5.47
C ASP A 120 12.40 -2.06 -4.34
N ARG A 121 12.46 -3.40 -4.48
CA ARG A 121 13.16 -4.29 -3.52
C ARG A 121 14.62 -3.87 -3.27
N ALA A 122 15.25 -3.21 -4.23
CA ALA A 122 16.64 -2.77 -4.17
C ALA A 122 16.86 -1.39 -3.50
N ALA A 123 15.83 -0.53 -3.44
CA ALA A 123 15.99 0.81 -2.88
C ALA A 123 15.97 0.81 -1.34
N ASP A 124 15.25 -0.13 -0.74
CA ASP A 124 15.11 -0.24 0.72
C ASP A 124 16.35 -0.84 1.40
N ALA A 125 17.27 -1.44 0.65
CA ALA A 125 18.56 -1.94 1.14
C ALA A 125 19.68 -0.87 1.17
N ALA A 126 19.47 0.29 0.53
CA ALA A 126 20.48 1.35 0.42
C ALA A 126 20.41 2.41 1.53
N GLY A 127 19.54 2.19 2.53
CA GLY A 127 19.31 3.10 3.67
C GLY A 127 20.04 2.73 4.97
N LEU A 128 20.98 1.78 4.94
CA LEU A 128 21.82 1.40 6.09
C LEU A 128 23.30 1.75 5.88
#